data_AF-A0A7W4ED68-F1
#
_entry.id   AF-A0A7W4ED68-F1
#
_cell.length_a   1.000
_cell.length_b   1.000
_cell.length_c   1.000
_cell.angle_alpha   90.00
_cell.angle_beta   90.00
_cell.angle_gamma   90.00
#
_symmetry.space_group_name_H-M   'P 1'
#
loop_
_entity.id
_entity.type
_entity.pdbx_description
1 polymer ?
#
loop_
_entity_poly.entity_id
_entity_poly.type
_entity_poly.pdbx_seq_one_letter_code
_entity_poly.pdbx_strand_id
1 'polypeptide(L)'
;MQPTPPVRPFAILMVGLPGSGKTFFAAQFAKAFGSPFIDINELSGYCQDDAAAAVVGKTFLQEIAKTKQPFLYEGDSNTRARRSEFVRWARSEGYRPVIIWVQTDVTTARSRSVKNQRLSREAFDYYVRRFSEPNAGELYFVISGKHPYSSQSRAALTFLKQIGQQTEDEALPSKAPATTPPVAKQRTQVPPPTPASHPMRTMSSAPRRGQIRSTRYIVQ
;
A
#
# COMPACT_ATOMS: atom_id res chain seq x y z
N MET A 1 35.30 -14.11 -2.82
CA MET A 1 34.44 -12.96 -3.15
C MET A 1 33.25 -13.03 -2.22
N GLN A 2 32.95 -11.98 -1.44
CA GLN A 2 31.68 -11.93 -0.70
C GLN A 2 30.54 -11.76 -1.72
N PRO A 3 29.45 -12.54 -1.63
CA PRO A 3 28.33 -12.39 -2.56
C PRO A 3 27.68 -11.02 -2.34
N THR A 4 27.58 -10.24 -3.41
CA THR A 4 26.78 -9.01 -3.40
C THR A 4 25.33 -9.41 -3.08
N PRO A 5 24.68 -8.76 -2.11
CA PRO A 5 23.28 -9.02 -1.83
C PRO A 5 22.46 -8.85 -3.11
N PRO A 6 21.50 -9.74 -3.39
CA PRO A 6 20.69 -9.63 -4.60
C PRO A 6 19.87 -8.33 -4.56
N VAL A 7 20.03 -7.49 -5.59
CA VAL A 7 19.20 -6.31 -5.80
C VAL A 7 17.76 -6.79 -5.98
N ARG A 8 16.86 -6.38 -5.07
CA ARG A 8 15.44 -6.77 -5.12
C ARG A 8 14.68 -5.81 -6.05
N PRO A 9 14.13 -6.28 -7.19
CA PRO A 9 13.35 -5.43 -8.09
C PRO A 9 12.08 -4.93 -7.41
N PHE A 10 11.54 -3.80 -7.86
CA PHE A 10 10.32 -3.22 -7.30
C PHE A 10 9.06 -3.89 -7.86
N ALA A 11 8.14 -4.26 -6.97
CA ALA A 11 6.76 -4.59 -7.32
C ALA A 11 5.89 -3.40 -6.88
N ILE A 12 5.44 -2.60 -7.85
CA ILE A 12 4.79 -1.30 -7.58
C ILE A 12 3.28 -1.46 -7.62
N LEU A 13 2.62 -1.33 -6.47
CA LEU A 13 1.17 -1.36 -6.33
C LEU A 13 0.56 0.03 -6.47
N MET A 14 -0.40 0.17 -7.38
CA MET A 14 -1.16 1.41 -7.55
C MET A 14 -2.34 1.48 -6.57
N VAL A 15 -2.44 2.58 -5.82
CA VAL A 15 -3.50 2.81 -4.81
C VAL A 15 -4.17 4.16 -5.02
N GLY A 16 -5.47 4.26 -4.73
CA GLY A 16 -6.26 5.48 -4.86
C GLY A 16 -7.68 5.23 -5.35
N LEU A 17 -8.57 6.20 -5.17
CA LEU A 17 -9.97 6.10 -5.58
C LEU A 17 -10.11 5.87 -7.11
N PRO A 18 -11.20 5.25 -7.58
CA PRO A 18 -11.55 5.29 -8.99
C PRO A 18 -11.52 6.74 -9.51
N GLY A 19 -11.00 6.97 -10.72
CA GLY A 19 -10.90 8.32 -11.29
C GLY A 19 -9.77 9.19 -10.74
N SER A 20 -8.94 8.70 -9.80
CA SER A 20 -7.79 9.46 -9.28
C SER A 20 -6.62 9.60 -10.26
N GLY A 21 -6.59 8.79 -11.33
CA GLY A 21 -5.52 8.81 -12.33
C GLY A 21 -4.47 7.70 -12.19
N LYS A 22 -4.72 6.67 -11.37
CA LYS A 22 -3.85 5.49 -11.21
C LYS A 22 -3.44 4.86 -12.54
N THR A 23 -4.42 4.41 -13.32
CA THR A 23 -4.20 3.73 -14.61
C THR A 23 -3.45 4.60 -15.60
N PHE A 24 -3.81 5.89 -15.66
CA PHE A 24 -3.11 6.85 -16.52
C PHE A 24 -1.64 6.99 -16.11
N PHE A 25 -1.37 7.19 -14.82
CA PHE A 25 0.01 7.27 -14.34
C PHE A 25 0.77 5.97 -14.59
N ALA A 26 0.19 4.83 -14.22
CA ALA A 26 0.83 3.52 -14.31
C ALA A 26 1.19 3.16 -15.76
N ALA A 27 0.26 3.34 -16.70
CA ALA A 27 0.51 3.08 -18.12
C ALA A 27 1.61 3.97 -18.70
N GLN A 28 1.59 5.27 -18.38
CA GLN A 28 2.61 6.21 -18.86
C GLN A 28 3.98 5.94 -18.23
N PHE A 29 4.01 5.60 -16.94
CA PHE A 29 5.22 5.28 -16.20
C PHE A 29 5.84 3.98 -16.73
N ALA A 30 5.05 2.92 -16.83
CA ALA A 30 5.46 1.65 -17.42
C ALA A 30 6.06 1.82 -18.82
N LYS A 31 5.38 2.58 -19.69
CA LYS A 31 5.87 2.90 -21.04
C LYS A 31 7.20 3.66 -21.01
N ALA A 32 7.31 4.69 -20.16
CA ALA A 32 8.50 5.53 -20.09
C ALA A 32 9.74 4.76 -19.58
N PHE A 33 9.54 3.77 -18.69
CA PHE A 33 10.62 3.02 -18.05
C PHE A 33 10.76 1.58 -18.57
N GLY A 34 10.03 1.21 -19.62
CA GLY A 34 10.09 -0.15 -20.20
C GLY A 34 9.73 -1.26 -19.21
N SER A 35 8.84 -0.98 -18.26
CA SER A 35 8.42 -1.93 -17.22
C SER A 35 7.07 -2.55 -17.56
N PRO A 36 6.83 -3.84 -17.28
CA PRO A 36 5.50 -4.43 -17.41
C PRO A 36 4.47 -3.70 -16.54
N PHE A 37 3.26 -3.53 -17.07
CA PHE A 37 2.10 -3.03 -16.33
C PHE A 37 0.96 -4.03 -16.44
N ILE A 38 0.44 -4.45 -15.29
CA ILE A 38 -0.67 -5.39 -15.17
C ILE A 38 -1.86 -4.62 -14.60
N ASP A 39 -2.92 -4.45 -15.39
CA ASP A 39 -4.23 -3.96 -14.90
C ASP A 39 -5.21 -5.13 -14.84
N ILE A 40 -5.43 -5.65 -13.64
CA ILE A 40 -6.37 -6.75 -13.40
C ILE A 40 -7.81 -6.31 -13.62
N ASN A 41 -8.13 -5.03 -13.40
CA ASN A 41 -9.49 -4.55 -13.64
C ASN A 41 -9.81 -4.56 -15.13
N GLU A 42 -8.84 -4.22 -15.99
CA GLU A 42 -8.98 -4.35 -17.44
C GLU A 42 -9.06 -5.83 -17.85
N LEU A 43 -8.15 -6.68 -17.36
CA LEU A 43 -8.15 -8.13 -17.65
C LEU A 43 -9.48 -8.82 -17.26
N SER A 44 -10.07 -8.40 -16.14
CA SER A 44 -11.35 -8.96 -15.67
C SER A 44 -12.49 -8.74 -16.66
N GLY A 45 -12.45 -7.67 -17.45
CA GLY A 45 -13.45 -7.40 -18.49
C GLY A 45 -13.43 -8.38 -19.67
N TYR A 46 -12.35 -9.16 -19.79
CA TYR A 46 -12.22 -10.23 -20.79
C TYR A 46 -12.50 -11.64 -20.22
N CYS A 47 -12.76 -11.73 -18.91
CA CYS A 47 -13.00 -12.99 -18.23
C CYS A 47 -14.50 -13.25 -18.10
N GLN A 48 -14.88 -14.53 -17.98
CA GLN A 48 -16.29 -14.93 -17.81
C GLN A 48 -16.85 -14.51 -16.44
N ASP A 49 -16.00 -14.58 -15.41
CA ASP A 49 -16.34 -14.23 -14.03
C ASP A 49 -15.08 -13.82 -13.23
N ASP A 50 -15.31 -13.40 -11.98
CA ASP A 50 -14.26 -12.99 -11.04
C ASP A 50 -13.27 -14.12 -10.71
N ALA A 51 -13.71 -15.38 -10.71
CA ALA A 51 -12.86 -16.53 -10.40
C ALA A 51 -11.86 -16.77 -11.54
N ALA A 52 -12.33 -16.73 -12.79
CA ALA A 52 -11.50 -16.77 -13.98
C ALA A 52 -10.51 -15.59 -14.00
N ALA A 53 -10.96 -14.37 -13.70
CA ALA A 53 -10.10 -13.20 -13.62
C ALA A 53 -9.00 -13.35 -12.55
N ALA A 54 -9.31 -13.93 -11.39
CA ALA A 54 -8.32 -14.21 -10.35
C ALA A 54 -7.28 -15.24 -10.80
N VAL A 55 -7.70 -16.31 -11.49
CA VAL A 55 -6.79 -17.33 -12.03
C VAL A 55 -5.88 -16.72 -13.10
N VAL A 56 -6.44 -15.99 -14.06
CA VAL A 56 -5.66 -15.32 -15.13
C VAL A 56 -4.68 -14.33 -14.51
N GLY A 57 -5.15 -13.46 -13.62
CA GLY A 57 -4.31 -12.46 -12.96
C GLY A 57 -3.14 -13.08 -12.19
N LYS A 58 -3.39 -14.17 -11.46
CA LYS A 58 -2.34 -14.92 -10.75
C LYS A 58 -1.32 -15.53 -11.72
N THR A 59 -1.77 -16.17 -12.79
CA THR A 59 -0.87 -16.76 -13.80
C THR A 59 0.02 -15.70 -14.45
N PHE A 60 -0.55 -14.55 -14.84
CA PHE A 60 0.23 -13.44 -15.39
C PHE A 60 1.26 -12.89 -14.39
N LEU A 61 0.86 -12.69 -13.14
CA LEU A 61 1.77 -12.25 -12.08
C LEU A 61 2.93 -13.23 -11.87
N GLN A 62 2.66 -14.53 -11.93
CA GLN A 62 3.70 -15.57 -11.81
C GLN A 62 4.69 -15.52 -12.97
N GLU A 63 4.22 -15.38 -14.22
CA GLU A 63 5.12 -15.25 -15.38
C GLU A 63 5.97 -13.98 -15.31
N ILE A 64 5.38 -12.85 -14.93
CA ILE A 64 6.13 -11.60 -14.73
C ILE A 64 7.18 -11.75 -13.62
N ALA A 65 6.83 -12.40 -12.51
CA ALA A 65 7.75 -12.61 -11.39
C ALA A 65 8.99 -13.47 -11.75
N LYS A 66 8.91 -14.31 -12.79
CA LYS A 66 10.07 -15.07 -13.30
C LYS A 66 11.10 -14.17 -13.97
N THR A 67 10.69 -13.03 -14.52
CA THR A 67 11.59 -12.11 -15.24
C THR A 67 12.52 -11.34 -14.30
N LYS A 68 12.16 -11.23 -13.01
CA LYS A 68 12.85 -10.41 -12.00
C LYS A 68 13.05 -8.94 -12.44
N GLN A 69 12.21 -8.46 -13.36
CA GLN A 69 12.16 -7.05 -13.72
C GLN A 69 11.15 -6.30 -12.85
N PRO A 70 11.37 -5.00 -12.57
CA PRO A 70 10.38 -4.18 -11.91
C PRO A 70 9.07 -4.15 -12.70
N PHE A 71 7.92 -4.16 -12.02
CA PHE A 71 6.61 -4.08 -12.67
C PHE A 71 5.65 -3.21 -11.88
N LEU A 72 4.62 -2.74 -12.57
CA LEU A 72 3.48 -2.02 -12.00
C LEU A 72 2.27 -2.93 -11.99
N TYR A 73 1.49 -2.85 -10.92
CA TYR A 73 0.27 -3.63 -10.72
C TYR A 73 -0.87 -2.73 -10.27
N GLU A 74 -1.97 -2.79 -11.01
CA GLU A 74 -3.25 -2.20 -10.66
C GLU A 74 -4.30 -3.30 -10.52
N GLY A 75 -4.98 -3.33 -9.37
CA GLY A 75 -5.99 -4.33 -9.01
C GLY A 75 -6.77 -3.85 -7.79
N ASP A 76 -7.44 -4.76 -7.07
CA ASP A 76 -8.16 -4.41 -5.84
C ASP A 76 -7.17 -4.00 -4.74
N SER A 77 -6.95 -2.69 -4.58
CA SER A 77 -6.00 -2.12 -3.62
C SER A 77 -6.66 -1.20 -2.59
N ASN A 78 -8.01 -1.20 -2.57
CA ASN A 78 -8.82 -0.29 -1.77
C ASN A 78 -8.70 -0.55 -0.26
N THR A 79 -8.46 -1.81 0.13
CA THR A 79 -8.37 -2.21 1.54
C THR A 79 -6.95 -2.56 1.94
N ARG A 80 -6.59 -2.28 3.19
CA ARG A 80 -5.32 -2.71 3.80
C ARG A 80 -5.10 -4.22 3.66
N ALA A 81 -6.16 -5.03 3.77
CA ALA A 81 -6.07 -6.49 3.67
C ALA A 81 -5.52 -6.90 2.30
N ARG A 82 -6.10 -6.36 1.22
CA ARG A 82 -5.65 -6.63 -0.15
C ARG A 82 -4.23 -6.16 -0.43
N ARG A 83 -3.88 -4.96 0.04
CA ARG A 83 -2.49 -4.48 -0.09
C ARG A 83 -1.51 -5.37 0.66
N SER A 84 -1.89 -5.87 1.84
CA SER A 84 -1.08 -6.82 2.61
C SER A 84 -0.91 -8.17 1.90
N GLU A 85 -1.93 -8.64 1.18
CA GLU A 85 -1.84 -9.83 0.32
C GLU A 85 -0.80 -9.63 -0.79
N PHE A 86 -0.89 -8.52 -1.53
CA PHE A 86 0.09 -8.17 -2.56
C PHE A 86 1.52 -8.05 -2.00
N VAL A 87 1.69 -7.33 -0.88
CA VAL A 87 2.99 -7.14 -0.23
C VAL A 87 3.62 -8.47 0.18
N ARG A 88 2.82 -9.38 0.74
CA ARG A 88 3.29 -10.71 1.15
C ARG A 88 3.73 -11.53 -0.06
N TRP A 89 2.92 -11.57 -1.10
CA TRP A 89 3.23 -12.29 -2.33
C TRP A 89 4.47 -11.72 -3.03
N ALA A 90 4.57 -10.40 -3.20
CA ALA A 90 5.74 -9.77 -3.81
C ALA A 90 7.03 -10.13 -3.05
N ARG A 91 7.00 -10.11 -1.71
CA ARG A 91 8.14 -10.50 -0.88
C ARG A 91 8.52 -11.98 -1.06
N SER A 92 7.55 -12.89 -1.15
CA SER A 92 7.85 -14.31 -1.40
C SER A 92 8.46 -14.55 -2.78
N GLU A 93 8.17 -13.69 -3.75
CA GLU A 93 8.78 -13.72 -5.09
C GLU A 93 10.15 -13.01 -5.17
N GLY A 94 10.68 -12.52 -4.03
CA GLY A 94 11.96 -11.82 -3.97
C GLY A 94 11.91 -10.34 -4.40
N TYR A 95 10.70 -9.77 -4.55
CA TYR A 95 10.51 -8.36 -4.86
C TYR A 95 10.49 -7.49 -3.61
N ARG A 96 10.78 -6.21 -3.82
CA ARG A 96 10.48 -5.15 -2.86
C ARG A 96 9.15 -4.50 -3.20
N PRO A 97 8.08 -4.74 -2.42
CA PRO A 97 6.80 -4.09 -2.67
C PRO A 97 6.85 -2.61 -2.28
N VAL A 98 6.30 -1.77 -3.15
CA VAL A 98 6.17 -0.33 -2.98
C VAL A 98 4.77 0.09 -3.41
N ILE A 99 4.16 1.03 -2.70
CA ILE A 99 2.87 1.62 -3.10
C ILE A 99 3.09 2.99 -3.72
N ILE A 100 2.48 3.24 -4.87
CA ILE A 100 2.24 4.60 -5.36
C ILE A 100 0.78 4.94 -5.13
N TRP A 101 0.54 5.87 -4.22
CA TRP A 101 -0.80 6.33 -3.88
C TRP A 101 -1.14 7.62 -4.62
N VAL A 102 -2.08 7.51 -5.55
CA VAL A 102 -2.60 8.64 -6.32
C VAL A 102 -3.78 9.25 -5.58
N GLN A 103 -3.53 10.41 -4.96
CA GLN A 103 -4.52 11.18 -4.24
C GLN A 103 -5.28 12.12 -5.17
N THR A 104 -6.60 12.14 -5.03
CA THR A 104 -7.49 13.11 -5.68
C THR A 104 -8.71 13.27 -4.77
N ASP A 105 -9.23 14.48 -4.65
CA ASP A 105 -10.46 14.69 -3.87
C ASP A 105 -11.63 13.91 -4.48
N VAL A 106 -12.55 13.53 -3.61
CA VAL A 106 -13.69 12.65 -3.94
C VAL A 106 -14.55 13.25 -5.06
N THR A 107 -14.75 14.58 -5.08
CA THR A 107 -15.62 15.23 -6.08
C THR A 107 -15.00 15.17 -7.48
N THR A 108 -13.71 15.48 -7.60
CA THR A 108 -12.95 15.37 -8.85
C THR A 108 -12.87 13.91 -9.31
N ALA A 109 -12.55 12.99 -8.40
CA ALA A 109 -12.47 11.56 -8.68
C ALA A 109 -13.82 11.01 -9.20
N ARG A 110 -14.93 11.35 -8.53
CA ARG A 110 -16.30 10.97 -8.93
C ARG A 110 -16.64 11.50 -10.31
N SER A 111 -16.38 12.79 -10.55
CA SER A 111 -16.63 13.43 -11.85
C SER A 111 -15.91 12.69 -12.98
N ARG A 112 -14.64 12.34 -12.79
CA ARG A 112 -13.85 11.58 -13.78
C ARG A 112 -14.32 10.14 -13.96
N SER A 113 -14.73 9.46 -12.88
CA SER A 113 -15.25 8.10 -12.95
C SER A 113 -16.58 8.00 -13.68
N VAL A 114 -17.49 8.93 -13.39
CA VAL A 114 -18.84 8.96 -13.97
C VAL A 114 -18.81 9.48 -15.41
N LYS A 115 -18.04 10.53 -15.70
CA LYS A 115 -17.94 11.12 -17.05
C LYS A 115 -17.43 10.10 -18.08
N ASN A 116 -16.54 9.20 -17.68
CA ASN A 116 -16.00 8.15 -18.54
C ASN A 116 -16.89 6.89 -18.58
N GLN A 117 -18.10 6.94 -17.98
CA GLN A 117 -19.03 5.81 -17.83
C GLN A 117 -18.39 4.54 -17.22
N ARG A 118 -17.26 4.69 -16.53
CA ARG A 118 -16.53 3.56 -15.95
C ARG A 118 -17.25 3.00 -14.73
N LEU A 119 -17.99 3.83 -14.00
CA LEU A 119 -18.72 3.46 -12.80
C LEU A 119 -20.03 4.25 -12.68
N SER A 120 -21.08 3.60 -12.17
CA SER A 120 -22.25 4.30 -11.66
C SER A 120 -21.90 5.10 -10.40
N ARG A 121 -22.79 6.01 -9.99
CA ARG A 121 -22.60 6.79 -8.76
C ARG A 121 -22.57 5.89 -7.53
N GLU A 122 -23.44 4.88 -7.50
CA GLU A 122 -23.57 3.91 -6.42
C GLU A 122 -22.32 3.03 -6.32
N ALA A 123 -21.78 2.60 -7.47
CA ALA A 123 -20.53 1.85 -7.52
C ALA A 123 -19.35 2.70 -7.04
N PHE A 124 -19.28 3.98 -7.42
CA PHE A 124 -18.25 4.88 -6.90
C PHE A 124 -18.35 5.05 -5.37
N ASP A 125 -19.56 5.30 -4.86
CA ASP A 125 -19.79 5.48 -3.42
C ASP A 125 -19.46 4.19 -2.63
N TYR A 126 -19.67 3.01 -3.23
CA TYR A 126 -19.21 1.72 -2.69
C TYR A 126 -17.69 1.68 -2.48
N TYR A 127 -16.90 2.11 -3.47
CA TYR A 127 -15.44 2.12 -3.38
C TYR A 127 -14.94 3.14 -2.36
N VAL A 128 -15.55 4.34 -2.30
CA VAL A 128 -15.19 5.36 -1.31
C VAL A 128 -15.35 4.84 0.11
N ARG A 129 -16.48 4.17 0.42
CA ARG A 129 -16.75 3.62 1.76
C ARG A 129 -15.78 2.52 2.19
N ARG A 130 -15.21 1.78 1.24
CA ARG A 130 -14.28 0.68 1.49
C ARG A 130 -12.82 1.10 1.41
N PHE A 131 -12.55 2.30 0.90
CA PHE A 131 -11.20 2.78 0.73
C PHE A 131 -10.56 3.04 2.09
N SER A 132 -9.37 2.49 2.27
CA SER A 132 -8.50 2.75 3.41
C SER A 132 -7.17 3.25 2.88
N GLU A 133 -6.69 4.34 3.42
CA GLU A 133 -5.41 4.92 3.02
C GLU A 133 -4.24 3.99 3.39
N PRO A 134 -3.12 4.03 2.65
CA PRO A 134 -1.86 3.46 3.11
C PRO A 134 -1.48 3.99 4.50
N ASN A 135 -0.99 3.13 5.39
CA ASN A 135 -0.55 3.51 6.73
C ASN A 135 0.99 3.45 6.87
N ALA A 136 1.50 3.89 8.02
CA ALA A 136 2.94 3.95 8.31
C ALA A 136 3.69 2.61 8.24
N GLY A 137 3.01 1.47 8.33
CA GLY A 137 3.61 0.14 8.16
C GLY A 137 3.76 -0.29 6.69
N GLU A 138 3.28 0.51 5.76
CA GLU A 138 3.37 0.28 4.32
C GLU A 138 4.40 1.23 3.71
N LEU A 139 5.25 0.73 2.79
CA LEU A 139 6.18 1.59 2.07
C LEU A 139 5.44 2.25 0.91
N TYR A 140 5.12 3.54 1.02
CA TYR A 140 4.34 4.25 0.01
C TYR A 140 4.91 5.63 -0.34
N PHE A 141 4.58 6.09 -1.55
CA PHE A 141 4.82 7.45 -2.03
C PHE A 141 3.51 8.04 -2.56
N VAL A 142 3.26 9.30 -2.25
CA VAL A 142 2.04 10.00 -2.63
C VAL A 142 2.28 10.88 -3.85
N ILE A 143 1.40 10.78 -4.83
CA ILE A 143 1.30 11.74 -5.94
C ILE A 143 -0.11 12.31 -6.00
N SER A 144 -0.24 13.58 -6.39
CA SER A 144 -1.56 14.19 -6.61
C SER A 144 -2.00 14.01 -8.06
N GLY A 145 -3.18 13.43 -8.27
CA GLY A 145 -3.82 13.21 -9.56
C GLY A 145 -4.32 14.47 -10.28
N LYS A 146 -4.01 15.66 -9.73
CA LYS A 146 -4.25 16.96 -10.38
C LYS A 146 -3.00 17.57 -11.01
N HIS A 147 -1.81 17.06 -10.69
CA HIS A 147 -0.58 17.56 -11.29
C HIS A 147 -0.28 16.91 -12.65
N PRO A 148 0.55 17.56 -13.48
CA PRO A 148 1.03 16.97 -14.73
C PRO A 148 1.84 15.69 -14.48
N TYR A 149 1.72 14.74 -15.41
CA TYR A 149 2.46 13.47 -15.38
C TYR A 149 3.97 13.67 -15.25
N SER A 150 4.55 14.65 -15.93
CA SER A 150 6.00 14.91 -15.91
C SER A 150 6.52 15.17 -14.50
N SER A 151 5.81 15.98 -13.70
CA SER A 151 6.17 16.25 -12.31
C SER A 151 5.99 15.02 -11.41
N GLN A 152 4.89 14.28 -11.59
CA GLN A 152 4.61 13.05 -10.83
C GLN A 152 5.68 11.98 -11.09
N SER A 153 6.01 11.75 -12.36
CA SER A 153 6.97 10.72 -12.81
C SER A 153 8.37 10.99 -12.27
N ARG A 154 8.84 12.25 -12.33
CA ARG A 154 10.14 12.64 -11.72
C ARG A 154 10.16 12.39 -10.21
N ALA A 155 9.10 12.79 -9.50
CA ALA A 155 9.05 12.64 -8.06
C ALA A 155 9.01 11.16 -7.64
N ALA A 156 8.22 10.34 -8.33
CA ALA A 156 8.18 8.89 -8.13
C ALA A 156 9.54 8.23 -8.39
N LEU A 157 10.24 8.63 -9.46
CA LEU A 157 11.57 8.10 -9.77
C LEU A 157 12.59 8.47 -8.70
N THR A 158 12.59 9.72 -8.22
CA THR A 158 13.48 10.15 -7.13
C THR A 158 13.24 9.31 -5.88
N PHE A 159 11.97 9.10 -5.53
CA PHE A 159 11.60 8.24 -4.40
C PHE A 159 12.11 6.80 -4.59
N LEU A 160 11.86 6.17 -5.74
CA LEU A 160 12.31 4.81 -6.04
C LEU A 160 13.84 4.66 -5.96
N LYS A 161 14.58 5.67 -6.44
CA LYS A 161 16.05 5.71 -6.34
C LYS A 161 16.52 5.78 -4.89
N GLN A 162 15.94 6.68 -4.10
CA GLN A 162 16.28 6.85 -2.68
C GLN A 162 16.07 5.57 -1.89
N ILE A 163 14.89 4.96 -2.03
CA ILE A 163 14.62 3.72 -1.30
C ILE A 163 15.51 2.60 -1.81
N GLY A 164 15.79 2.52 -3.12
CA GLY A 164 16.68 1.53 -3.72
C GLY A 164 18.08 1.52 -3.08
N GLN A 165 18.67 2.70 -2.95
CA GLN A 165 19.98 2.91 -2.32
C GLN A 165 20.01 2.47 -0.85
N GLN A 166 18.96 2.77 -0.07
CA GLN A 166 18.87 2.34 1.34
C GLN A 166 18.98 0.82 1.51
N THR A 167 18.56 0.02 0.52
CA THR A 167 18.65 -1.44 0.59
C THR A 167 20.03 -1.97 0.21
N GLU A 168 20.78 -1.25 -0.63
CA GLU A 168 22.18 -1.60 -0.93
C GLU A 168 23.07 -1.32 0.28
N ASP A 169 22.82 -0.20 0.98
CA ASP A 169 23.56 0.20 2.18
C ASP A 169 23.28 -0.69 3.40
N GLU A 170 22.02 -1.12 3.61
CA GLU A 170 21.69 -2.08 4.70
C GLU A 170 22.24 -3.49 4.46
N ALA A 171 22.54 -3.84 3.21
CA ALA A 171 22.97 -5.18 2.85
C ALA A 171 24.50 -5.33 2.77
N LEU A 172 25.25 -4.22 2.79
CA LEU A 172 26.67 -4.21 3.14
C LEU A 172 26.78 -4.43 4.66
N PRO A 173 27.62 -5.36 5.15
CA PRO A 173 27.82 -5.52 6.58
C PRO A 173 28.38 -4.20 7.13
N SER A 174 27.52 -3.48 7.87
CA SER A 174 27.93 -2.33 8.65
C SER A 174 29.08 -2.76 9.56
N LYS A 175 30.29 -2.28 9.26
CA LYS A 175 31.41 -2.33 10.22
C LYS A 175 30.94 -1.57 11.45
N ALA A 176 30.52 -2.31 12.46
CA ALA A 176 30.15 -1.74 13.75
C ALA A 176 31.29 -0.87 14.26
N PRO A 177 31.06 0.42 14.56
CA PRO A 177 31.93 1.12 15.49
C PRO A 177 31.57 0.59 16.88
N ALA A 178 32.50 -0.15 17.50
CA ALA A 178 32.41 -0.47 18.91
C ALA A 178 32.35 0.84 19.69
N THR A 179 31.19 1.17 20.25
CA THR A 179 31.06 2.25 21.23
C THR A 179 30.17 1.80 22.38
N THR A 180 30.77 1.96 23.54
CA THR A 180 30.39 1.63 24.92
C THR A 180 28.98 2.14 25.28
N PRO A 181 28.25 1.46 26.21
CA PRO A 181 26.90 1.91 26.57
C PRO A 181 26.94 3.27 27.31
N PRO A 182 25.97 4.17 27.07
CA PRO A 182 25.91 5.43 27.80
C PRO A 182 25.37 5.21 29.22
N VAL A 183 26.07 5.82 30.18
CA VAL A 183 25.71 5.94 31.59
C VAL A 183 24.31 6.53 31.75
N ALA A 184 23.46 5.83 32.51
CA ALA A 184 22.12 6.25 32.88
C ALA A 184 22.16 7.56 33.70
N LYS A 185 21.54 8.63 33.19
CA LYS A 185 21.27 9.84 33.98
C LYS A 185 20.12 9.56 34.94
N GLN A 186 20.41 9.64 36.23
CA GLN A 186 19.44 9.57 37.32
C GLN A 186 18.35 10.63 37.11
N ARG A 187 17.09 10.16 37.07
CA ARG A 187 15.90 11.02 37.10
C ARG A 187 15.67 11.45 38.55
N THR A 188 15.79 12.74 38.81
CA THR A 188 15.47 13.38 40.08
C THR A 188 14.04 13.02 40.50
N GLN A 189 13.90 12.45 41.69
CA GLN A 189 12.61 12.14 42.31
C GLN A 189 11.89 13.44 42.69
N VAL A 190 10.62 13.56 42.29
CA VAL A 190 9.69 14.56 42.83
C VAL A 190 8.86 13.85 43.92
N PRO A 191 8.74 14.39 45.14
CA PRO A 191 8.01 13.73 46.22
C PRO A 191 6.50 13.72 45.98
N PRO A 192 5.77 12.72 46.52
CA PRO A 192 4.34 12.54 46.26
C PRO A 192 3.47 13.52 47.08
N PRO A 193 2.29 13.93 46.56
CA PRO A 193 1.31 14.67 47.35
C PRO A 193 0.51 13.74 48.27
N THR A 194 0.24 14.24 49.48
CA THR A 194 -0.53 13.61 50.58
C THR A 194 -2.02 13.46 50.22
N PRO A 195 -2.73 12.41 50.68
CA PRO A 195 -4.07 12.08 50.19
C PRO A 195 -5.18 12.91 50.85
N ALA A 196 -6.15 13.33 50.04
CA ALA A 196 -7.43 13.85 50.50
C ALA A 196 -8.58 12.92 50.09
N SER A 197 -9.46 12.69 51.05
CA SER A 197 -10.58 11.75 51.16
C SER A 197 -11.63 11.78 50.04
N HIS A 198 -12.09 10.59 49.65
CA HIS A 198 -13.34 10.35 48.91
C HIS A 198 -14.59 10.78 49.68
N PRO A 199 -15.71 10.97 48.96
CA PRO A 199 -16.78 10.00 49.17
C PRO A 199 -17.33 9.37 47.88
N MET A 200 -17.75 8.12 48.10
CA MET A 200 -18.40 7.15 47.23
C MET A 200 -19.74 7.65 46.63
N ARG A 201 -20.04 7.29 45.37
CA ARG A 201 -21.42 6.90 44.99
C ARG A 201 -21.49 6.04 43.71
N THR A 202 -21.83 4.77 43.97
CA THR A 202 -22.81 3.87 43.34
C THR A 202 -22.92 3.70 41.82
N MET A 203 -22.93 2.40 41.47
CA MET A 203 -23.15 1.77 40.17
C MET A 203 -24.50 2.06 39.51
N SER A 204 -24.56 1.94 38.18
CA SER A 204 -25.74 1.38 37.49
C SER A 204 -25.36 0.73 36.15
N SER A 205 -26.14 -0.29 35.80
CA SER A 205 -25.92 -1.41 34.88
C SER A 205 -26.43 -1.21 33.44
N ALA A 206 -25.72 -1.82 32.47
CA ALA A 206 -26.12 -2.63 31.27
C ALA A 206 -27.52 -2.43 30.59
N PRO A 207 -27.74 -2.76 29.27
CA PRO A 207 -27.12 -3.90 28.55
C PRO A 207 -26.81 -3.76 27.04
N ARG A 208 -26.26 -4.87 26.51
CA ARG A 208 -25.83 -5.23 25.14
C ARG A 208 -26.98 -5.46 24.14
N ARG A 209 -26.73 -5.18 22.85
CA ARG A 209 -27.09 -5.97 21.63
C ARG A 209 -26.55 -5.21 20.40
N GLY A 210 -26.04 -5.80 19.32
CA GLY A 210 -25.92 -7.19 18.93
C GLY A 210 -24.79 -7.41 17.91
N GLN A 211 -24.29 -8.64 17.88
CA GLN A 211 -23.37 -9.16 16.88
C GLN A 211 -24.04 -9.20 15.50
N ILE A 212 -23.37 -8.67 14.48
CA ILE A 212 -23.56 -9.14 13.10
C ILE A 212 -22.28 -9.85 12.72
N ARG A 213 -22.37 -11.17 12.61
CA ARG A 213 -21.36 -12.03 12.01
C ARG A 213 -21.41 -11.80 10.50
N SER A 214 -20.31 -11.35 9.90
CA SER A 214 -20.09 -11.47 8.46
C SER A 214 -18.91 -12.39 8.23
N THR A 215 -19.22 -13.51 7.59
CA THR A 215 -18.37 -14.65 7.28
C THR A 215 -17.18 -14.24 6.40
N ARG A 216 -15.97 -14.61 6.83
CA ARG A 216 -14.76 -14.61 5.99
C ARG A 216 -14.75 -15.90 5.17
N TYR A 217 -14.55 -15.81 3.85
CA TYR A 217 -14.06 -16.93 3.07
C TYR A 217 -12.56 -16.73 2.81
N ILE A 218 -11.77 -17.63 3.37
CA ILE A 218 -10.35 -17.85 3.08
C ILE A 218 -10.35 -18.91 1.97
N VAL A 219 -9.67 -18.65 0.86
CA VAL A 219 -9.30 -19.69 -0.11
C VAL A 219 -7.81 -19.96 0.11
N GLN A 220 -7.53 -21.24 0.38
CA GLN A 220 -6.19 -21.83 0.51
C GLN A 220 -5.45 -21.87 -0.82
#